data_AF-A0A7S6N606-F1
#
_entry.id   AF-A0A7S6N606-F1
#
_cell.length_a   1.000
_cell.length_b   1.000
_cell.length_c   1.000
_cell.angle_alpha   90.00
_cell.angle_beta   90.00
_cell.angle_gamma   90.00
#
_symmetry.space_group_name_H-M   'P 1'
#
loop_
_entity.id
_entity.type
_entity.pdbx_description
1 polymer ?
#
loop_
_entity_poly.entity_id
_entity_poly.type
_entity_poly.pdbx_seq_one_letter_code
_entity_poly.pdbx_strand_id
1 'polypeptide(L)'
;MNGLIAVSVVVPFVFLVLWFLASLWLAHRKDAELNRRLPDTLSYKWGYFLGYSGVIGAVGLAVSAVAVLLAGVGDGWSLAVLAWALLFGVASYGVLQRRRWGWLFHIPLSLNPGLWAFNSVYASNRWRELVRQ
;
A
#
# COMPACT_ATOMS: atom_id res chain seq x y z
N MET A 1 22.10 -3.60 26.97
CA MET A 1 21.57 -3.52 25.59
C MET A 1 21.89 -2.12 25.07
N ASN A 2 22.65 -1.99 23.98
CA ASN A 2 23.10 -0.67 23.47
C ASN A 2 21.88 0.18 23.10
N GLY A 3 21.76 1.41 23.64
CA GLY A 3 20.63 2.29 23.37
C GLY A 3 20.38 2.53 21.87
N LEU A 4 21.45 2.48 21.07
CA LEU A 4 21.40 2.55 19.61
C LEU A 4 20.63 1.39 18.95
N ILE A 5 20.77 0.17 19.47
CA ILE A 5 20.01 -1.01 19.01
C ILE A 5 18.56 -0.92 19.43
N ALA A 6 18.30 -0.45 20.66
CA ALA A 6 16.93 -0.26 21.13
C ALA A 6 16.19 0.77 20.25
N VAL A 7 16.82 1.90 19.93
CA VAL A 7 16.24 2.93 19.06
C VAL A 7 16.06 2.42 17.62
N SER A 8 17.06 1.74 17.05
CA SER A 8 16.99 1.28 15.65
C SER A 8 15.96 0.18 15.40
N VAL A 9 15.48 -0.50 16.45
CA VAL A 9 14.44 -1.53 16.34
C VAL A 9 13.07 -1.00 16.78
N VAL A 10 13.01 -0.34 17.94
CA VAL A 10 11.74 0.11 18.52
C VAL A 10 11.10 1.19 17.67
N VAL A 11 11.88 2.16 17.17
CA VAL A 11 11.33 3.27 16.40
C VAL A 11 10.68 2.78 15.09
N PRO A 12 11.36 2.00 14.22
CA PRO A 12 10.70 1.45 13.03
C PRO A 12 9.50 0.57 13.35
N PHE A 13 9.55 -0.21 14.43
CA PHE A 13 8.42 -1.03 14.84
C PHE A 13 7.19 -0.20 15.24
N VAL A 14 7.39 0.86 16.04
CA VAL A 14 6.29 1.78 16.39
C VAL A 14 5.71 2.44 15.15
N PHE A 15 6.54 2.89 14.21
CA PHE A 15 6.08 3.45 12.94
C PHE A 15 5.28 2.42 12.11
N LEU A 16 5.74 1.17 12.06
CA LEU A 16 5.02 0.09 11.39
C LEU A 16 3.64 -0.14 12.00
N VAL A 17 3.54 -0.16 13.34
CA VAL A 17 2.26 -0.31 14.05
C VAL A 17 1.34 0.87 13.76
N LEU A 18 1.84 2.10 13.87
CA LEU A 18 1.05 3.31 13.60
C LEU A 18 0.55 3.35 12.15
N TRP A 19 1.40 2.98 11.20
CA TRP A 19 1.03 2.82 9.79
C TRP A 19 -0.10 1.81 9.63
N PHE A 20 0.07 0.60 10.17
CA PHE A 20 -0.95 -0.46 10.08
C PHE A 20 -2.30 0.02 10.63
N LEU A 21 -2.29 0.63 11.82
CA LEU A 21 -3.50 1.15 12.47
C LEU A 21 -4.16 2.27 11.66
N ALA A 22 -3.37 3.21 11.13
CA ALA A 22 -3.87 4.30 10.29
C ALA A 22 -4.53 3.75 9.00
N SER A 23 -3.89 2.78 8.35
CA SER A 23 -4.41 2.15 7.14
C SER A 23 -5.70 1.38 7.40
N LEU A 24 -5.76 0.66 8.51
CA LEU A 24 -6.96 -0.06 8.93
C LEU A 24 -8.12 0.90 9.22
N TRP A 25 -7.85 1.97 9.98
CA TRP A 25 -8.86 2.98 10.30
C TRP A 25 -9.40 3.67 9.03
N LEU A 26 -8.51 4.10 8.12
CA LEU A 26 -8.89 4.71 6.85
C LEU A 26 -9.70 3.75 5.97
N ALA A 27 -9.31 2.48 5.93
CA ALA A 27 -10.02 1.45 5.17
C ALA A 27 -11.45 1.23 5.69
N HIS A 28 -11.63 1.15 7.01
CA HIS A 28 -12.95 1.04 7.62
C HIS A 28 -13.83 2.25 7.30
N ARG A 29 -13.27 3.46 7.40
CA ARG A 29 -14.01 4.70 7.09
C ARG A 29 -14.44 4.74 5.62
N LYS A 30 -13.55 4.37 4.70
CA LYS A 30 -13.82 4.41 3.26
C LYS A 30 -14.80 3.32 2.82
N ASP A 31 -14.72 2.14 3.42
CA ASP A 31 -15.71 1.06 3.21
C ASP A 31 -17.10 1.47 3.70
N ALA A 32 -17.19 2.11 4.88
CA ALA A 32 -18.46 2.63 5.37
C ALA A 32 -19.06 3.70 4.44
N GLU A 33 -18.23 4.57 3.86
CA GLU A 33 -18.68 5.54 2.85
C GLU A 33 -19.19 4.84 1.58
N LEU A 34 -18.48 3.80 1.10
CA LEU A 34 -18.90 3.01 -0.06
C LEU A 34 -20.25 2.35 0.18
N ASN A 35 -20.41 1.64 1.30
CA ASN A 35 -21.64 0.90 1.63
C ASN A 35 -22.84 1.84 1.83
N ARG A 36 -22.62 3.08 2.29
CA ARG A 36 -23.68 4.11 2.37
C ARG A 36 -24.15 4.57 0.99
N ARG A 37 -23.25 4.63 0.01
CA ARG A 37 -23.56 5.09 -1.36
C ARG A 37 -24.08 3.96 -2.25
N LEU A 38 -23.59 2.74 -2.06
CA LEU A 38 -23.85 1.56 -2.87
C LEU A 38 -24.09 0.35 -1.96
N PRO A 39 -25.26 0.23 -1.33
CA PRO A 39 -25.53 -0.78 -0.30
C PRO A 39 -25.49 -2.22 -0.84
N ASP A 40 -25.75 -2.43 -2.12
CA ASP A 40 -25.74 -3.76 -2.76
C ASP A 40 -24.33 -4.20 -3.24
N THR A 41 -23.29 -3.39 -2.99
CA THR A 41 -21.91 -3.76 -3.37
C THR A 41 -21.20 -4.54 -2.27
N LEU A 42 -20.31 -5.44 -2.66
CA LEU A 42 -19.50 -6.20 -1.71
C LEU A 42 -18.57 -5.25 -0.95
N SER A 43 -18.39 -5.50 0.36
CA SER A 43 -17.39 -4.76 1.16
C SER A 43 -16.02 -4.84 0.49
N TYR A 44 -15.39 -3.67 0.39
CA TYR A 44 -14.10 -3.43 -0.25
C TYR A 44 -13.02 -3.05 0.79
N LYS A 45 -13.29 -3.27 2.07
CA LYS A 45 -12.39 -2.94 3.19
C LYS A 45 -10.96 -3.45 3.01
N TRP A 46 -10.78 -4.69 2.57
CA TRP A 46 -9.45 -5.25 2.31
C TRP A 46 -8.72 -4.53 1.17
N GLY A 47 -9.42 -4.24 0.06
CA GLY A 47 -8.89 -3.44 -1.03
C GLY A 47 -8.48 -2.03 -0.57
N TYR A 48 -9.30 -1.37 0.26
CA TYR A 48 -8.92 -0.08 0.84
C TYR A 48 -7.72 -0.18 1.79
N PHE A 49 -7.66 -1.22 2.62
CA PHE A 49 -6.52 -1.44 3.51
C PHE A 49 -5.22 -1.62 2.72
N LEU A 50 -5.22 -2.45 1.67
CA LEU A 50 -4.07 -2.63 0.79
C LEU A 50 -3.71 -1.33 0.06
N GLY A 51 -4.70 -0.61 -0.46
CA GLY A 51 -4.48 0.65 -1.15
C GLY A 51 -3.85 1.71 -0.23
N TYR A 52 -4.39 1.92 0.97
CA TYR A 52 -3.83 2.86 1.94
C TYR A 52 -2.45 2.42 2.42
N SER A 53 -2.29 1.13 2.75
CA SER A 53 -1.01 0.60 3.19
C SER A 53 0.05 0.78 2.10
N GLY A 54 -0.28 0.45 0.86
CA GLY A 54 0.62 0.59 -0.28
C GLY A 54 0.98 2.04 -0.60
N VAL A 55 0.02 2.97 -0.55
CA VAL A 55 0.29 4.40 -0.77
C VAL A 55 1.16 4.98 0.35
N ILE A 56 0.82 4.74 1.62
CA ILE A 56 1.60 5.26 2.76
C ILE A 56 3.03 4.70 2.72
N GLY A 57 3.16 3.40 2.42
CA GLY A 57 4.46 2.76 2.29
C GLY A 57 5.29 3.26 1.13
N ALA A 58 4.68 3.43 -0.03
CA ALA A 58 5.32 4.03 -1.19
C ALA A 58 5.86 5.42 -0.88
N VAL A 59 5.07 6.26 -0.18
CA VAL A 59 5.52 7.59 0.25
C VAL A 59 6.69 7.49 1.22
N GLY A 60 6.60 6.65 2.25
CA GLY A 60 7.69 6.48 3.23
C GLY A 60 9.00 5.98 2.60
N LEU A 61 8.91 5.04 1.66
CA LEU A 61 10.06 4.53 0.92
C LEU A 61 10.61 5.55 -0.06
N ALA A 62 9.77 6.28 -0.78
CA ALA A 62 10.21 7.34 -1.68
C ALA A 62 10.95 8.45 -0.92
N VAL A 63 10.41 8.90 0.23
CA VAL A 63 11.06 9.90 1.09
C VAL A 63 12.41 9.39 1.60
N SER A 64 12.46 8.15 2.08
CA SER A 64 13.71 7.53 2.54
C SER A 64 14.75 7.42 1.42
N ALA A 65 14.34 6.98 0.22
CA ALA A 65 15.22 6.85 -0.93
C ALA A 65 15.76 8.22 -1.38
N VAL A 66 14.91 9.25 -1.42
CA VAL A 66 15.34 10.63 -1.71
C VAL A 66 16.33 11.13 -0.66
N ALA A 67 16.07 10.90 0.64
CA ALA A 67 16.98 11.32 1.71
C ALA A 67 18.37 10.65 1.58
N VAL A 68 18.39 9.36 1.27
CA VAL A 68 19.63 8.59 1.02
C VAL A 68 20.41 9.14 -0.19
N LEU A 69 19.71 9.43 -1.29
CA LEU A 69 20.31 10.03 -2.48
C LEU A 69 20.88 11.43 -2.20
N LEU A 70 20.14 12.28 -1.49
CA LEU A 70 20.59 13.63 -1.14
C LEU A 70 21.76 13.64 -0.15
N ALA A 71 21.86 12.62 0.71
CA ALA A 71 22.99 12.45 1.63
C ALA A 71 24.26 11.93 0.93
N GLY A 72 24.20 11.57 -0.36
CA GLY A 72 25.35 11.06 -1.12
C GLY A 72 25.79 9.65 -0.71
N VAL A 73 24.98 8.94 0.07
CA VAL A 73 25.24 7.55 0.50
C VAL A 73 24.45 6.53 -0.32
N GLY A 74 23.60 6.99 -1.24
CA GLY A 74 22.85 6.14 -2.17
C GLY A 74 23.68 5.73 -3.39
N ASP A 75 23.48 4.50 -3.84
CA ASP A 75 23.97 3.94 -5.08
C ASP A 75 22.85 3.89 -6.15
N GLY A 76 23.13 3.27 -7.30
CA GLY A 76 22.14 3.07 -8.36
C GLY A 76 20.90 2.28 -7.91
N TRP A 77 21.02 1.46 -6.87
CA TRP A 77 19.89 0.72 -6.29
C TRP A 77 18.85 1.66 -5.65
N SER A 78 19.29 2.78 -5.06
CA SER A 78 18.38 3.76 -4.45
C SER A 78 17.43 4.39 -5.48
N LEU A 79 17.90 4.60 -6.72
CA LEU A 79 17.04 5.05 -7.82
C LEU A 79 16.01 3.99 -8.24
N ALA A 80 16.41 2.71 -8.27
CA ALA A 80 15.49 1.61 -8.56
C ALA A 80 14.41 1.47 -7.48
N VAL A 81 14.78 1.60 -6.20
CA VAL A 81 13.84 1.62 -5.06
C VAL A 81 12.87 2.78 -5.18
N LEU A 82 13.35 3.98 -5.53
CA LEU A 82 12.50 5.15 -5.74
C LEU A 82 11.51 4.93 -6.89
N ALA A 83 11.99 4.44 -8.04
CA ALA A 83 11.14 4.14 -9.19
C ALA A 83 10.07 3.08 -8.86
N TRP A 84 10.47 2.00 -8.18
CA TRP A 84 9.53 0.97 -7.73
C TRP A 84 8.50 1.54 -6.74
N ALA A 85 8.93 2.34 -5.76
CA ALA A 85 8.03 2.95 -4.78
C ALA A 85 6.98 3.83 -5.46
N LEU A 86 7.38 4.63 -6.46
CA LEU A 86 6.45 5.45 -7.24
C LEU A 86 5.43 4.60 -8.00
N LEU A 87 5.89 3.56 -8.73
CA LEU A 87 5.02 2.65 -9.47
C LEU A 87 4.05 1.91 -8.56
N PHE A 88 4.55 1.39 -7.43
CA PHE A 88 3.73 0.68 -6.45
C PHE A 88 2.72 1.62 -5.77
N GLY A 89 3.10 2.87 -5.48
CA GLY A 89 2.19 3.89 -4.96
C GLY A 89 1.06 4.21 -5.94
N VAL A 90 1.38 4.39 -7.23
CA VAL A 90 0.37 4.63 -8.28
C VAL A 90 -0.57 3.44 -8.43
N ALA A 91 -0.04 2.21 -8.45
CA ALA A 91 -0.86 1.00 -8.50
C ALA A 91 -1.79 0.87 -7.27
N SER A 92 -1.26 1.13 -6.08
CA SER A 92 -2.02 1.11 -4.81
C SER A 92 -3.09 2.20 -4.78
N TYR A 93 -2.82 3.37 -5.33
CA TYR A 93 -3.84 4.41 -5.53
C TYR A 93 -4.92 3.95 -6.51
N GLY A 94 -4.56 3.25 -7.60
CA GLY A 94 -5.53 2.61 -8.48
C GLY A 94 -6.44 1.62 -7.74
N VAL A 95 -5.90 0.84 -6.80
CA VAL A 95 -6.68 -0.05 -5.92
C VAL A 95 -7.65 0.74 -5.04
N LEU A 96 -7.23 1.88 -4.46
CA LEU A 96 -8.10 2.78 -3.69
C LEU A 96 -9.24 3.34 -4.54
N GLN A 97 -8.95 3.70 -5.79
CA GLN A 97 -9.95 4.19 -6.75
C GLN A 97 -10.80 3.05 -7.34
N ARG A 98 -10.66 1.80 -6.85
CA ARG A 98 -11.38 0.62 -7.33
C ARG A 98 -11.21 0.39 -8.84
N ARG A 99 -10.06 0.75 -9.41
CA ARG A 99 -9.76 0.56 -10.83
C ARG A 99 -9.10 -0.80 -11.08
N ARG A 100 -9.52 -1.49 -12.15
CA ARG A 100 -8.97 -2.79 -12.55
C ARG A 100 -7.45 -2.79 -12.73
N TRP A 101 -6.93 -1.77 -13.41
CA TRP A 101 -5.48 -1.64 -13.62
C TRP A 101 -4.72 -1.53 -12.29
N GLY A 102 -5.34 -0.92 -11.27
CA GLY A 102 -4.77 -0.84 -9.93
C GLY A 102 -4.41 -2.22 -9.40
N TRP A 103 -5.33 -3.18 -9.49
CA TRP A 103 -5.07 -4.56 -9.08
C TRP A 103 -4.08 -5.30 -9.98
N LEU A 104 -4.17 -5.11 -11.30
CA LEU A 104 -3.25 -5.74 -12.25
C LEU A 104 -1.79 -5.41 -11.95
N PHE A 105 -1.52 -4.16 -11.57
CA PHE A 105 -0.16 -3.73 -11.24
C PHE A 105 0.19 -3.91 -9.76
N HIS A 106 -0.75 -3.69 -8.84
CA HIS A 106 -0.49 -3.78 -7.40
C HIS A 106 -0.09 -5.20 -6.98
N ILE A 107 -0.74 -6.23 -7.55
CA ILE A 107 -0.43 -7.62 -7.24
C ILE A 107 1.06 -7.93 -7.51
N PRO A 108 1.57 -7.89 -8.75
CA PRO A 108 2.97 -8.22 -9.02
C PRO A 108 3.92 -7.24 -8.32
N LEU A 109 3.59 -5.94 -8.26
CA LEU A 109 4.45 -4.94 -7.60
C LEU A 109 4.53 -5.10 -6.09
N SER A 110 3.60 -5.82 -5.43
CA SER A 110 3.70 -6.13 -4.00
C SER A 110 4.86 -7.08 -3.66
N LEU A 111 5.47 -7.72 -4.67
CA LEU A 111 6.61 -8.65 -4.51
C LEU A 111 6.38 -9.73 -3.44
N ASN A 112 5.12 -10.15 -3.26
CA ASN A 112 4.73 -11.15 -2.26
C ASN A 112 3.85 -12.24 -2.91
N PRO A 113 4.46 -13.34 -3.39
CA PRO A 113 3.74 -14.43 -4.07
C PRO A 113 2.60 -15.02 -3.24
N GLY A 114 2.72 -15.06 -1.91
CA GLY A 114 1.65 -15.50 -1.03
C GLY A 114 0.43 -14.60 -1.10
N LEU A 115 0.63 -13.28 -1.10
CA LEU A 115 -0.45 -12.31 -1.29
C LEU A 115 -0.99 -12.30 -2.72
N TRP A 116 -0.22 -12.72 -3.73
CA TRP A 116 -0.69 -12.72 -5.11
C TRP A 116 -1.91 -13.62 -5.30
N ALA A 117 -1.87 -14.85 -4.80
CA ALA A 117 -2.98 -15.78 -4.93
C ALA A 117 -4.24 -15.22 -4.23
N PHE A 118 -4.11 -14.79 -2.98
CA PHE A 118 -5.21 -14.23 -2.20
C PHE A 118 -5.82 -12.98 -2.87
N ASN A 119 -4.98 -12.05 -3.30
CA ASN A 119 -5.41 -10.80 -3.93
C ASN A 119 -6.00 -11.04 -5.33
N SER A 120 -5.50 -12.03 -6.07
CA SER A 120 -6.06 -12.38 -7.38
C SER A 120 -7.49 -12.91 -7.26
N VAL A 121 -7.74 -13.81 -6.30
CA VAL A 121 -9.09 -14.31 -6.01
C VAL A 121 -9.98 -13.18 -5.50
N TYR A 122 -9.48 -12.36 -4.56
CA TYR A 122 -10.22 -11.23 -4.02
C TYR A 122 -10.66 -10.23 -5.09
N ALA A 123 -9.75 -9.86 -6.00
CA ALA A 123 -10.01 -8.94 -7.10
C ALA A 123 -10.95 -9.55 -8.15
N SER A 124 -10.78 -10.84 -8.48
CA SER A 124 -11.62 -11.55 -9.44
C SER A 124 -13.08 -11.58 -9.02
N ASN A 125 -13.35 -11.84 -7.74
CA ASN A 125 -14.70 -11.85 -7.16
C ASN A 125 -15.41 -10.49 -7.26
N ARG A 126 -14.64 -9.40 -7.43
CA ARG A 126 -15.15 -8.02 -7.49
C ARG A 126 -14.96 -7.39 -8.87
N TRP A 127 -14.45 -8.14 -9.85
CA TRP A 127 -13.97 -7.60 -11.12
C TRP A 127 -15.03 -6.84 -11.93
N ARG A 128 -16.31 -7.23 -11.78
CA ARG A 128 -17.45 -6.55 -12.40
C ARG A 128 -17.76 -5.21 -11.77
N GLU A 129 -17.51 -5.05 -10.47
CA GLU A 129 -17.75 -3.81 -9.73
C GLU A 129 -16.67 -2.75 -10.02
N LEU A 130 -15.45 -3.18 -10.39
CA LEU A 130 -14.29 -2.32 -10.66
C LEU A 130 -14.33 -1.58 -12.02
N VAL A 131 -15.44 -1.64 -12.75
CA VAL A 131 -15.63 -1.01 -14.08
C VAL A 131 -16.25 0.38 -13.99
N ARG A 132 -17.01 0.64 -12.93
CA ARG A 132 -18.06 1.68 -12.93
C ARG A 132 -17.67 2.99 -12.23
N GLN A 133 -16.39 3.23 -11.94
CA GLN A 133 -15.91 4.42 -11.20
C GLN A 133 -14.58 4.92 -11.77
#